data_AF-A0AB73K7P5-F1
#
_entry.id   AF-A0AB73K7P5-F1
#
_cell.length_a   1.000
_cell.length_b   1.000
_cell.length_c   1.000
_cell.angle_alpha   90.00
_cell.angle_beta   90.00
_cell.angle_gamma   90.00
#
_symmetry.space_group_name_H-M   'P 1'
#
loop_
_entity.id
_entity.type
_entity.pdbx_description
1 polymer ?
#
loop_
_entity_poly.entity_id
_entity_poly.type
_entity_poly.pdbx_seq_one_letter_code
_entity_poly.pdbx_strand_id
1 'polypeptide(L)'
;MCALSLTFAPSASANTTICDKTGSMAVSGGKYIVQNNEWGDSIPQCIDVSDDGFKVTTGWHNVGTSGAPAAYPSIYAGCHYGNCSSGNGLPLQVSSFANPQSSVDFSTADGQWDAAYDLWFDTNPNPAGQNNGAEIMIWANHSGPPSPAGSKVGTVWLEGANWDVWKGRFGDNGSIGWNVVSYVRQQPTNAISVSIKDFTTDSIARGYMSPAWYMTSVQFGFEPWVGGPGLAVNSFSYTSNGSGGGGGGGGGGTPGTIVGQGSGRCLDLKDWSATDGTAVQLWDCGTGWNQKWTPANGALTNPQSGKCLDVSGGSTANGARVQLWSCNGTGAQKWQTNGNGTITNPQSGKCLDAGGSANGALLQIWDCNGSGTQANQVWTLK
;
A
#
# COMPACT_ATOMS: atom_id res chain seq x y z
N MET A 1 27.56 -41.48 -21.31
CA MET A 1 27.63 -40.17 -20.63
C MET A 1 26.23 -39.85 -20.15
N CYS A 2 25.97 -39.99 -18.86
CA CYS A 2 24.67 -39.68 -18.24
C CYS A 2 24.82 -38.32 -17.56
N ALA A 3 24.11 -37.31 -18.04
CA ALA A 3 24.17 -35.96 -17.49
C ALA A 3 23.23 -35.88 -16.27
N LEU A 4 23.82 -35.71 -15.10
CA LEU A 4 23.11 -35.47 -13.84
C LEU A 4 22.60 -34.02 -13.85
N SER A 5 21.29 -33.81 -13.93
CA SER A 5 20.68 -32.50 -13.71
C SER A 5 20.66 -32.21 -12.21
N LEU A 6 21.48 -31.26 -11.75
CA LEU A 6 21.34 -30.68 -10.42
C LEU A 6 20.12 -29.75 -10.41
N THR A 7 19.08 -30.15 -9.68
CA THR A 7 18.03 -29.24 -9.25
C THR A 7 18.54 -28.42 -8.07
N PHE A 8 18.70 -27.11 -8.25
CA PHE A 8 18.91 -26.19 -7.14
C PHE A 8 17.58 -26.05 -6.39
N ALA A 9 17.51 -26.57 -5.17
CA ALA A 9 16.47 -26.18 -4.24
C ALA A 9 16.71 -24.70 -3.83
N PRO A 10 15.67 -23.87 -3.74
CA PRO A 10 15.81 -22.53 -3.19
C PRO A 10 16.27 -22.65 -1.73
N SER A 11 17.27 -21.84 -1.36
CA SER A 11 17.75 -21.73 0.01
C SER A 11 16.60 -21.27 0.92
N ALA A 12 16.22 -22.09 1.90
CA ALA A 12 15.38 -21.61 3.00
C ALA A 12 16.17 -20.57 3.79
N SER A 13 15.72 -19.32 3.82
CA SER A 13 16.29 -18.30 4.70
C SER A 13 16.01 -18.72 6.14
N ALA A 14 17.04 -18.80 6.98
CA ALA A 14 16.88 -19.14 8.39
C ALA A 14 16.29 -17.93 9.13
N ASN A 15 15.15 -18.12 9.80
CA ASN A 15 14.55 -17.09 10.65
C ASN A 15 15.55 -16.66 11.72
N THR A 16 15.77 -15.35 11.86
CA THR A 16 16.63 -14.80 12.91
C THR A 16 15.80 -14.47 14.13
N THR A 17 16.21 -14.92 15.32
CA THR A 17 15.52 -14.61 16.58
C THR A 17 16.14 -13.36 17.23
N ILE A 18 15.30 -12.41 17.64
CA ILE A 18 15.68 -11.22 18.41
C ILE A 18 15.04 -11.30 19.79
N CYS A 19 15.85 -11.25 20.85
CA CYS A 19 15.39 -11.24 22.24
C CYS A 19 15.85 -9.99 23.02
N ASP A 20 16.72 -9.17 22.44
CA ASP A 20 17.08 -7.89 23.06
C ASP A 20 15.86 -6.96 23.04
N LYS A 21 15.61 -6.25 24.14
CA LYS A 21 14.44 -5.36 24.27
C LYS A 21 14.33 -4.34 23.15
N THR A 22 15.47 -3.80 22.74
CA THR A 22 15.59 -2.79 21.68
C THR A 22 16.15 -3.37 20.38
N GLY A 23 16.32 -4.69 20.33
CA GLY A 23 16.85 -5.39 19.18
C GLY A 23 15.98 -5.17 17.95
N SER A 24 16.64 -4.96 16.82
CA SER A 24 15.98 -4.78 15.52
C SER A 24 16.86 -5.31 14.39
N MET A 25 16.25 -5.59 13.25
CA MET A 25 16.97 -5.99 12.05
C MET A 25 16.28 -5.50 10.78
N ALA A 26 17.10 -5.21 9.76
CA ALA A 26 16.63 -4.85 8.44
C ALA A 26 16.16 -6.12 7.69
N VAL A 27 15.02 -6.01 6.99
CA VAL A 27 14.40 -7.09 6.20
C VAL A 27 14.02 -6.59 4.81
N SER A 28 13.59 -7.48 3.91
CA SER A 28 13.20 -7.12 2.54
C SER A 28 14.27 -6.28 1.81
N GLY A 29 15.53 -6.68 1.91
CA GLY A 29 16.66 -5.95 1.32
C GLY A 29 16.92 -4.56 1.93
N GLY A 30 16.50 -4.34 3.18
CA GLY A 30 16.62 -3.06 3.89
C GLY A 30 15.45 -2.10 3.67
N LYS A 31 14.39 -2.56 2.98
CA LYS A 31 13.18 -1.77 2.77
C LYS A 31 12.40 -1.52 4.05
N TYR A 32 12.45 -2.47 4.98
CA TYR A 32 11.78 -2.42 6.27
C TYR A 32 12.74 -2.80 7.40
N ILE A 33 12.35 -2.46 8.62
CA ILE A 33 13.00 -2.92 9.85
C ILE A 33 11.95 -3.63 10.70
N VAL A 34 12.34 -4.75 11.29
CA VAL A 34 11.58 -5.45 12.34
C VAL A 34 12.24 -5.15 13.68
N GLN A 35 11.45 -4.83 14.69
CA GLN A 35 11.93 -4.48 16.04
C GLN A 35 11.15 -5.22 17.13
N ASN A 36 11.85 -5.61 18.19
CA ASN A 36 11.24 -6.26 19.35
C ASN A 36 10.50 -5.26 20.25
N ASN A 37 11.12 -4.10 20.47
CA ASN A 37 10.53 -2.91 21.09
C ASN A 37 9.73 -3.20 22.39
N GLU A 38 10.38 -3.87 23.34
CA GLU A 38 9.84 -4.19 24.67
C GLU A 38 10.15 -3.05 25.66
N TRP A 39 9.34 -2.00 25.63
CA TRP A 39 9.61 -0.76 26.38
C TRP A 39 8.83 -0.63 27.70
N GLY A 40 7.72 -1.37 27.87
CA GLY A 40 6.75 -1.19 28.94
C GLY A 40 6.73 -2.26 30.03
N ASP A 41 7.54 -3.32 29.90
CA ASP A 41 7.62 -4.41 30.88
C ASP A 41 9.08 -4.87 31.10
N SER A 42 9.28 -5.80 32.03
CA SER A 42 10.54 -6.45 32.38
C SER A 42 10.62 -7.91 31.95
N ILE A 43 9.50 -8.51 31.52
CA ILE A 43 9.43 -9.90 31.03
C ILE A 43 10.09 -10.00 29.66
N PRO A 44 11.17 -10.80 29.49
CA PRO A 44 11.85 -10.91 28.21
C PRO A 44 10.93 -11.40 27.09
N GLN A 45 10.79 -10.58 26.05
CA GLN A 45 10.10 -10.90 24.80
C GLN A 45 11.12 -11.30 23.72
N CYS A 46 10.80 -12.31 22.93
CA CYS A 46 11.55 -12.69 21.73
C CYS A 46 10.63 -12.72 20.51
N ILE A 47 11.18 -12.34 19.36
CA ILE A 47 10.53 -12.45 18.05
C ILE A 47 11.39 -13.25 17.08
N ASP A 48 10.75 -14.12 16.30
CA ASP A 48 11.35 -14.76 15.14
C ASP A 48 11.02 -13.93 13.90
N VAL A 49 12.05 -13.51 13.16
CA VAL A 49 11.91 -12.57 12.04
C VAL A 49 11.97 -13.29 10.70
N SER A 50 11.06 -12.93 9.79
CA SER A 50 11.06 -13.32 8.37
C SER A 50 11.37 -12.10 7.49
N ASP A 51 11.49 -12.30 6.17
CA ASP A 51 11.79 -11.21 5.23
C ASP A 51 10.68 -10.14 5.15
N ASP A 52 9.46 -10.51 5.50
CA ASP A 52 8.22 -9.73 5.32
C ASP A 52 7.38 -9.60 6.59
N GLY A 53 7.88 -10.07 7.74
CA GLY A 53 7.11 -10.15 8.96
C GLY A 53 7.90 -10.66 10.17
N PHE A 54 7.17 -11.05 11.20
CA PHE A 54 7.74 -11.61 12.43
C PHE A 54 6.67 -12.37 13.22
N LYS A 55 7.12 -13.19 14.18
CA LYS A 55 6.25 -13.84 15.16
C LYS A 55 6.81 -13.67 16.56
N VAL A 56 5.96 -13.29 17.52
CA VAL A 56 6.30 -13.29 18.94
C VAL A 56 6.36 -14.72 19.45
N THR A 57 7.50 -15.13 19.99
CA THR A 57 7.75 -16.51 20.45
C THR A 57 7.79 -16.65 21.97
N THR A 58 8.21 -15.60 22.68
CA THR A 58 8.18 -15.49 24.16
C THR A 58 7.73 -14.09 24.56
N GLY A 59 7.58 -13.83 25.87
CA GLY A 59 7.04 -12.56 26.39
C GLY A 59 5.59 -12.68 26.83
N TRP A 60 5.30 -13.52 27.83
CA TRP A 60 3.95 -13.67 28.40
C TRP A 60 3.63 -12.50 29.34
N HIS A 61 3.32 -11.36 28.76
CA HIS A 61 3.06 -10.13 29.51
C HIS A 61 1.80 -10.24 30.36
N ASN A 62 1.75 -9.45 31.43
CA ASN A 62 0.57 -9.31 32.29
C ASN A 62 0.58 -7.94 32.98
N VAL A 63 0.51 -6.89 32.17
CA VAL A 63 0.43 -5.49 32.62
C VAL A 63 -1.02 -5.00 32.63
N GLY A 64 -1.32 -3.96 33.41
CA GLY A 64 -2.68 -3.45 33.57
C GLY A 64 -3.21 -2.78 32.29
N THR A 65 -4.41 -3.18 31.85
CA THR A 65 -5.02 -2.73 30.57
C THR A 65 -5.56 -1.32 30.53
N SER A 66 -5.56 -0.61 31.66
CA SER A 66 -5.89 0.82 31.72
C SER A 66 -4.67 1.72 31.48
N GLY A 67 -3.48 1.14 31.39
CA GLY A 67 -2.21 1.86 31.21
C GLY A 67 -1.54 1.53 29.88
N ALA A 68 -0.26 1.85 29.78
CA ALA A 68 0.58 1.51 28.62
C ALA A 68 0.69 -0.01 28.40
N PRO A 69 0.85 -0.48 27.15
CA PRO A 69 1.16 -1.87 26.85
C PRO A 69 2.58 -2.24 27.30
N ALA A 70 2.88 -3.53 27.30
CA ALA A 70 4.20 -4.04 27.66
C ALA A 70 5.26 -3.81 26.57
N ALA A 71 4.85 -3.80 25.31
CA ALA A 71 5.74 -3.72 24.16
C ALA A 71 4.98 -3.20 22.94
N TYR A 72 5.72 -2.92 21.87
CA TYR A 72 5.15 -2.77 20.53
C TYR A 72 6.07 -3.43 19.49
N PRO A 73 6.21 -4.78 19.48
CA PRO A 73 6.93 -5.47 18.42
C PRO A 73 6.27 -5.17 17.08
N SER A 74 7.06 -4.69 16.12
CA SER A 74 6.53 -4.17 14.88
C SER A 74 7.50 -4.32 13.71
N ILE A 75 6.94 -4.25 12.50
CA ILE A 75 7.65 -4.05 11.25
C ILE A 75 7.34 -2.66 10.72
N TYR A 76 8.34 -1.95 10.20
CA TYR A 76 8.15 -0.59 9.73
C TYR A 76 8.96 -0.18 8.50
N ALA A 77 8.40 0.77 7.74
CA ALA A 77 9.10 1.59 6.77
C ALA A 77 9.37 2.99 7.34
N GLY A 78 10.47 3.61 6.94
CA GLY A 78 10.90 4.95 7.39
C GLY A 78 11.87 4.90 8.56
N CYS A 79 11.84 5.94 9.41
CA CYS A 79 12.76 6.17 10.51
C CYS A 79 12.04 6.19 11.86
N HIS A 80 12.60 5.48 12.84
CA HIS A 80 12.13 5.46 14.22
C HIS A 80 13.33 5.59 15.17
N TYR A 81 13.35 6.64 16.01
CA TYR A 81 14.48 7.01 16.89
C TYR A 81 15.85 6.96 16.20
N GLY A 82 15.93 7.48 14.96
CA GLY A 82 17.16 7.50 14.17
C GLY A 82 17.50 6.17 13.46
N ASN A 83 16.80 5.07 13.75
CA ASN A 83 16.96 3.81 13.04
C ASN A 83 16.09 3.77 11.77
N CYS A 84 16.72 3.89 10.61
CA CYS A 84 16.06 4.14 9.34
C CYS A 84 16.18 2.96 8.37
N SER A 85 15.04 2.56 7.81
CA SER A 85 14.98 1.73 6.61
C SER A 85 15.11 2.59 5.35
N SER A 86 15.43 1.98 4.20
CA SER A 86 15.74 2.70 2.96
C SER A 86 14.87 2.27 1.78
N GLY A 87 14.86 3.03 0.68
CA GLY A 87 14.18 2.62 -0.56
C GLY A 87 12.65 2.56 -0.50
N ASN A 88 12.03 3.11 0.54
CA ASN A 88 10.56 3.09 0.75
C ASN A 88 9.89 4.45 0.48
N GLY A 89 10.66 5.53 0.29
CA GLY A 89 10.14 6.86 -0.04
C GLY A 89 9.69 7.69 1.16
N LEU A 90 10.11 7.34 2.39
CA LEU A 90 9.98 8.17 3.59
C LEU A 90 11.30 8.90 3.90
N PRO A 91 11.26 10.08 4.53
CA PRO A 91 10.07 10.82 4.97
C PRO A 91 9.27 11.42 3.81
N LEU A 92 7.95 11.54 3.98
CA LEU A 92 7.03 12.05 2.95
C LEU A 92 6.16 13.17 3.51
N GLN A 93 6.13 14.33 2.84
CA GLN A 93 5.31 15.46 3.29
C GLN A 93 3.82 15.17 3.07
N VAL A 94 2.98 15.46 4.07
CA VAL A 94 1.55 15.16 4.01
C VAL A 94 0.86 15.88 2.84
N SER A 95 1.23 17.13 2.59
CA SER A 95 0.71 17.92 1.45
C SER A 95 1.04 17.32 0.08
N SER A 96 2.07 16.47 -0.02
CA SER A 96 2.46 15.81 -1.27
C SER A 96 1.91 14.39 -1.41
N PHE A 97 1.06 13.93 -0.48
CA PHE A 97 0.47 12.61 -0.54
C PHE A 97 -0.34 12.41 -1.82
N ALA A 98 0.17 11.56 -2.70
CA ALA A 98 -0.59 11.05 -3.83
C ALA A 98 -1.67 10.09 -3.30
N ASN A 99 -1.25 8.94 -2.76
CA ASN A 99 -2.10 7.96 -2.10
C ASN A 99 -1.29 6.93 -1.26
N PRO A 100 -0.31 7.30 -0.40
CA PRO A 100 0.51 6.31 0.31
C PRO A 100 -0.33 5.16 0.90
N GLN A 101 0.05 3.92 0.61
CA GLN A 101 -0.72 2.72 0.93
C GLN A 101 0.13 1.72 1.69
N SER A 102 -0.49 1.05 2.65
CA SER A 102 0.10 -0.09 3.33
C SER A 102 -0.88 -1.25 3.41
N SER A 103 -0.36 -2.48 3.33
CA SER A 103 -1.13 -3.71 3.49
C SER A 103 -0.46 -4.62 4.49
N VAL A 104 -1.26 -5.34 5.27
CA VAL A 104 -0.80 -6.31 6.25
C VAL A 104 -1.71 -7.54 6.26
N ASP A 105 -1.11 -8.70 6.47
CA ASP A 105 -1.75 -9.95 6.88
C ASP A 105 -1.11 -10.41 8.18
N PHE A 106 -1.91 -10.79 9.18
CA PHE A 106 -1.41 -11.11 10.51
C PHE A 106 -2.20 -12.25 11.18
N SER A 107 -1.52 -12.94 12.09
CA SER A 107 -2.06 -14.01 12.92
C SER A 107 -2.24 -13.51 14.35
N THR A 108 -3.33 -13.96 14.98
CA THR A 108 -3.72 -13.58 16.33
C THR A 108 -3.50 -14.73 17.32
N ALA A 109 -3.44 -14.42 18.61
CA ALA A 109 -3.26 -15.39 19.69
C ALA A 109 -4.14 -15.03 20.90
N ASP A 110 -4.24 -15.93 21.87
CA ASP A 110 -4.92 -15.65 23.13
C ASP A 110 -4.22 -14.53 23.89
N GLY A 111 -5.00 -13.63 24.50
CA GLY A 111 -4.47 -12.51 25.27
C GLY A 111 -5.32 -11.26 25.20
N GLN A 112 -4.74 -10.15 25.66
CA GLN A 112 -5.30 -8.81 25.62
C GLN A 112 -4.30 -7.91 24.93
N TRP A 113 -4.64 -7.46 23.73
CA TRP A 113 -3.73 -6.83 22.79
C TRP A 113 -4.52 -6.04 21.75
N ASP A 114 -3.85 -5.13 21.05
CA ASP A 114 -4.30 -4.68 19.73
C ASP A 114 -3.36 -5.17 18.61
N ALA A 115 -3.85 -5.08 17.38
CA ALA A 115 -3.09 -5.23 16.16
C ALA A 115 -3.30 -3.95 15.36
N ALA A 116 -2.29 -3.09 15.36
CA ALA A 116 -2.44 -1.70 14.96
C ALA A 116 -1.30 -1.24 14.05
N TYR A 117 -1.67 -0.37 13.11
CA TYR A 117 -0.70 0.55 12.54
C TYR A 117 -0.35 1.61 13.57
N ASP A 118 0.91 2.05 13.52
CA ASP A 118 1.38 3.25 14.19
C ASP A 118 2.11 4.14 13.18
N LEU A 119 1.48 5.27 12.84
CA LEU A 119 1.94 6.20 11.80
C LEU A 119 2.46 7.48 12.43
N TRP A 120 3.74 7.76 12.26
CA TRP A 120 4.39 8.89 12.91
C TRP A 120 4.57 10.09 11.99
N PHE A 121 4.24 11.28 12.50
CA PHE A 121 4.32 12.55 11.81
C PHE A 121 5.13 13.57 12.61
N ASP A 122 5.94 14.37 11.94
CA ASP A 122 6.78 15.40 12.56
C ASP A 122 6.79 16.69 11.73
N THR A 123 7.08 17.80 12.40
CA THR A 123 7.36 19.10 11.74
C THR A 123 8.67 19.11 10.94
N ASN A 124 9.62 18.23 11.26
CA ASN A 124 10.91 18.03 10.65
C ASN A 124 10.94 16.68 9.91
N PRO A 125 11.39 16.60 8.65
CA PRO A 125 11.48 15.34 7.92
C PRO A 125 12.41 14.30 8.57
N ASN A 126 13.41 14.72 9.34
CA ASN A 126 14.42 13.82 9.93
C ASN A 126 14.58 14.09 11.44
N PRO A 127 13.58 13.74 12.27
CA PRO A 127 13.72 13.90 13.71
C PRO A 127 14.76 12.91 14.25
N ALA A 128 15.66 13.39 15.12
CA ALA A 128 16.66 12.54 15.76
C ALA A 128 16.09 11.72 16.93
N GLY A 129 14.88 12.02 17.39
CA GLY A 129 14.23 11.40 18.54
C GLY A 129 12.71 11.35 18.38
N GLN A 130 11.97 11.48 19.48
CA GLN A 130 10.52 11.42 19.51
C GLN A 130 9.88 12.43 18.53
N ASN A 131 8.94 11.93 17.74
CA ASN A 131 8.13 12.73 16.85
C ASN A 131 7.26 13.75 17.61
N ASN A 132 7.15 14.97 17.10
CA ASN A 132 6.44 16.09 17.75
C ASN A 132 5.13 16.53 17.08
N GLY A 133 4.72 15.88 16.00
CA GLY A 133 3.51 16.23 15.26
C GLY A 133 2.30 15.43 15.74
N ALA A 134 2.10 14.27 15.13
CA ALA A 134 1.03 13.35 15.46
C ALA A 134 1.47 11.88 15.35
N GLU A 135 0.72 11.05 16.04
CA GLU A 135 0.69 9.60 16.00
C GLU A 135 -0.72 9.23 15.54
N ILE A 136 -0.84 8.61 14.37
CA ILE A 136 -2.11 8.05 13.91
C ILE A 136 -2.03 6.54 14.08
N MET A 137 -2.88 6.02 14.95
CA MET A 137 -3.03 4.58 15.12
C MET A 137 -4.24 4.07 14.33
N ILE A 138 -4.09 2.94 13.64
CA ILE A 138 -5.22 2.30 12.94
C ILE A 138 -5.32 0.87 13.47
N TRP A 139 -6.27 0.63 14.38
CA TRP A 139 -6.47 -0.67 15.01
C TRP A 139 -7.32 -1.53 14.08
N ALA A 140 -6.68 -2.52 13.46
CA ALA A 140 -7.34 -3.47 12.56
C ALA A 140 -8.10 -4.55 13.35
N ASN A 141 -7.56 -4.96 14.50
CA ASN A 141 -8.17 -5.89 15.45
C ASN A 141 -7.69 -5.58 16.87
N HIS A 142 -8.44 -6.06 17.87
CA HIS A 142 -8.04 -6.04 19.27
C HIS A 142 -8.76 -7.16 20.05
N SER A 143 -8.18 -7.56 21.17
CA SER A 143 -8.73 -8.54 22.10
C SER A 143 -8.74 -7.99 23.51
N GLY A 144 -9.85 -8.23 24.23
CA GLY A 144 -9.99 -7.83 25.63
C GLY A 144 -10.33 -6.34 25.82
N PRO A 145 -10.14 -5.84 27.05
CA PRO A 145 -10.53 -4.49 27.45
C PRO A 145 -9.58 -3.32 27.07
N PRO A 146 -8.35 -3.48 26.53
CA PRO A 146 -7.54 -2.32 26.12
C PRO A 146 -8.33 -1.38 25.20
N SER A 147 -8.12 -0.08 25.39
CA SER A 147 -8.77 0.98 24.62
C SER A 147 -7.75 2.05 24.22
N PRO A 148 -7.96 2.74 23.08
CA PRO A 148 -7.01 3.76 22.64
C PRO A 148 -6.85 4.90 23.65
N ALA A 149 -5.71 5.59 23.55
CA ALA A 149 -5.44 6.77 24.35
C ALA A 149 -6.48 7.88 24.16
N GLY A 150 -6.90 8.49 25.27
CA GLY A 150 -7.82 9.63 25.27
C GLY A 150 -9.29 9.21 25.30
N SER A 151 -10.10 9.81 24.44
CA SER A 151 -11.56 9.60 24.44
C SER A 151 -12.13 9.49 23.02
N LYS A 152 -13.22 8.73 22.87
CA LYS A 152 -13.95 8.61 21.61
C LYS A 152 -14.59 9.95 21.24
N VAL A 153 -14.26 10.47 20.07
CA VAL A 153 -14.74 11.76 19.55
C VAL A 153 -15.75 11.61 18.42
N GLY A 154 -15.93 10.41 17.88
CA GLY A 154 -16.95 10.15 16.87
C GLY A 154 -16.73 8.84 16.11
N THR A 155 -17.35 8.77 14.94
CA THR A 155 -17.23 7.66 13.99
C THR A 155 -17.03 8.19 12.57
N VAL A 156 -16.36 7.43 11.70
CA VAL A 156 -16.19 7.77 10.28
C VAL A 156 -16.27 6.53 9.40
N TRP A 157 -16.79 6.68 8.18
CA TRP A 157 -16.76 5.67 7.14
C TRP A 157 -15.59 5.93 6.20
N LEU A 158 -14.58 5.06 6.21
CA LEU A 158 -13.39 5.14 5.36
C LEU A 158 -13.06 3.74 4.84
N GLU A 159 -12.59 3.65 3.59
CA GLU A 159 -12.08 2.40 3.00
C GLU A 159 -13.05 1.21 3.15
N GLY A 160 -14.36 1.47 3.04
CA GLY A 160 -15.40 0.45 3.12
C GLY A 160 -15.68 -0.08 4.53
N ALA A 161 -15.26 0.61 5.59
CA ALA A 161 -15.51 0.22 6.98
C ALA A 161 -15.89 1.40 7.87
N ASN A 162 -16.59 1.10 8.98
CA ASN A 162 -16.80 2.05 10.07
C ASN A 162 -15.64 2.00 11.07
N TRP A 163 -15.19 3.18 11.47
CA TRP A 163 -14.11 3.39 12.42
C TRP A 163 -14.59 4.26 13.57
N ASP A 164 -14.35 3.81 14.79
CA ASP A 164 -14.44 4.67 15.97
C ASP A 164 -13.20 5.57 16.03
N VAL A 165 -13.39 6.87 16.12
CA VAL A 165 -12.29 7.85 16.16
C VAL A 165 -12.07 8.27 17.60
N TRP A 166 -10.84 8.11 18.08
CA TRP A 166 -10.39 8.51 19.40
C TRP A 166 -9.34 9.60 19.30
N LYS A 167 -9.35 10.51 20.28
CA LYS A 167 -8.37 11.58 20.37
C LYS A 167 -7.75 11.63 21.77
N GLY A 168 -6.43 11.55 21.81
CA GLY A 168 -5.60 11.77 23.00
C GLY A 168 -4.49 12.78 22.72
N ARG A 169 -3.71 13.12 23.73
CA ARG A 169 -2.49 13.90 23.59
C ARG A 169 -1.46 13.38 24.57
N PHE A 170 -0.27 13.06 24.08
CA PHE A 170 0.88 12.71 24.90
C PHE A 170 1.93 13.81 24.84
N GLY A 171 2.85 13.77 25.80
CA GLY A 171 3.98 14.66 25.87
C GLY A 171 4.72 14.53 27.19
N ASP A 172 5.98 14.96 27.19
CA ASP A 172 6.91 14.83 28.31
C ASP A 172 6.86 16.06 29.24
N ASN A 173 5.68 16.40 29.76
CA ASN A 173 5.53 17.45 30.79
C ASN A 173 6.26 18.78 30.50
N GLY A 174 6.45 19.15 29.22
CA GLY A 174 6.90 20.48 28.83
C GLY A 174 7.82 20.63 27.61
N SER A 175 8.41 19.57 27.04
CA SER A 175 9.47 19.73 26.00
C SER A 175 9.04 19.29 24.60
N ILE A 176 8.26 18.22 24.50
CA ILE A 176 7.75 17.60 23.27
C ILE A 176 6.34 17.08 23.59
N GLY A 177 5.40 17.29 22.68
CA GLY A 177 4.07 16.70 22.78
C GLY A 177 3.47 16.50 21.40
N TRP A 178 2.68 15.45 21.26
CA TRP A 178 2.08 15.07 19.98
C TRP A 178 0.62 14.68 20.17
N ASN A 179 -0.11 14.79 19.08
CA ASN A 179 -1.49 14.33 18.99
C ASN A 179 -1.52 12.82 18.79
N VAL A 180 -2.30 12.09 19.58
CA VAL A 180 -2.68 10.71 19.22
C VAL A 180 -4.08 10.72 18.63
N VAL A 181 -4.25 10.11 17.47
CA VAL A 181 -5.54 9.92 16.79
C VAL A 181 -5.67 8.45 16.44
N SER A 182 -6.60 7.75 17.08
CA SER A 182 -6.77 6.31 16.84
C SER A 182 -8.06 6.04 16.10
N TYR A 183 -7.98 5.22 15.06
CA TYR A 183 -9.10 4.72 14.28
C TYR A 183 -9.29 3.24 14.61
N VAL A 184 -10.34 2.91 15.36
CA VAL A 184 -10.63 1.53 15.77
C VAL A 184 -11.68 0.93 14.87
N ARG A 185 -11.33 -0.14 14.14
CA ARG A 185 -12.27 -0.80 13.22
C ARG A 185 -13.39 -1.45 14.01
N GLN A 186 -14.64 -1.06 13.75
CA GLN A 186 -15.79 -1.65 14.46
C GLN A 186 -16.01 -3.13 14.12
N GLN A 187 -15.58 -3.53 12.92
CA GLN A 187 -15.56 -4.92 12.49
C GLN A 187 -14.10 -5.33 12.46
N PRO A 188 -13.58 -6.15 13.38
CA PRO A 188 -12.17 -6.52 13.35
C PRO A 188 -11.81 -7.34 12.10
N THR A 189 -10.56 -7.24 11.66
CA THR A 189 -10.00 -8.04 10.55
C THR A 189 -8.55 -8.41 10.80
N ASN A 190 -8.12 -9.56 10.29
CA ASN A 190 -6.73 -10.04 10.39
C ASN A 190 -5.88 -9.76 9.14
N ALA A 191 -6.49 -9.12 8.14
CA ALA A 191 -5.81 -8.61 6.96
C ALA A 191 -6.47 -7.32 6.51
N ILE A 192 -5.68 -6.31 6.17
CA ILE A 192 -6.18 -5.01 5.74
C ILE A 192 -5.21 -4.33 4.79
N SER A 193 -5.74 -3.54 3.86
CA SER A 193 -5.00 -2.53 3.09
C SER A 193 -5.61 -1.16 3.39
N VAL A 194 -4.77 -0.17 3.65
CA VAL A 194 -5.18 1.17 4.03
C VAL A 194 -4.60 2.20 3.07
N SER A 195 -5.44 3.10 2.54
CA SER A 195 -4.99 4.41 2.07
C SER A 195 -4.67 5.31 3.25
N ILE A 196 -3.38 5.55 3.52
CA ILE A 196 -2.94 6.46 4.59
C ILE A 196 -3.45 7.88 4.32
N LYS A 197 -3.65 8.24 3.05
CA LYS A 197 -4.20 9.54 2.67
C LYS A 197 -5.61 9.77 3.21
N ASP A 198 -6.45 8.75 3.25
CA ASP A 198 -7.83 8.91 3.72
C ASP A 198 -7.90 9.18 5.22
N PHE A 199 -7.12 8.43 6.01
CA PHE A 199 -7.01 8.65 7.45
C PHE A 199 -6.36 10.00 7.78
N THR A 200 -5.33 10.40 7.03
CA THR A 200 -4.73 11.74 7.22
C THR A 200 -5.66 12.87 6.79
N THR A 201 -6.46 12.68 5.74
CA THR A 201 -7.45 13.67 5.29
C THR A 201 -8.54 13.89 6.35
N ASP A 202 -9.06 12.81 6.94
CA ASP A 202 -10.02 12.92 8.05
C ASP A 202 -9.38 13.59 9.29
N SER A 203 -8.17 13.20 9.67
CA SER A 203 -7.42 13.83 10.77
C SER A 203 -7.15 15.33 10.53
N ILE A 204 -6.85 15.75 9.30
CA ILE A 204 -6.69 17.16 8.92
C ILE A 204 -8.03 17.90 9.03
N ALA A 205 -9.11 17.32 8.50
CA ALA A 205 -10.44 17.92 8.55
C ALA A 205 -10.93 18.15 9.99
N ARG A 206 -10.48 17.31 10.93
CA ARG A 206 -10.75 17.46 12.38
C ARG A 206 -9.80 18.42 13.09
N GLY A 207 -8.79 18.95 12.40
CA GLY A 207 -7.78 19.84 12.98
C GLY A 207 -6.77 19.13 13.88
N TYR A 208 -6.59 17.81 13.73
CA TYR A 208 -5.71 17.00 14.58
C TYR A 208 -4.28 16.86 14.03
N MET A 209 -4.07 17.22 12.77
CA MET A 209 -2.75 17.21 12.15
C MET A 209 -2.64 18.30 11.07
N SER A 210 -1.41 18.57 10.60
CA SER A 210 -1.14 19.58 9.58
C SER A 210 -0.65 18.95 8.26
N PRO A 211 -1.10 19.46 7.10
CA PRO A 211 -0.55 19.06 5.80
C PRO A 211 0.93 19.49 5.62
N ALA A 212 1.44 20.41 6.43
CA ALA A 212 2.84 20.83 6.35
C ALA A 212 3.82 19.82 6.97
N TRP A 213 3.33 18.89 7.79
CA TRP A 213 4.14 17.88 8.48
C TRP A 213 4.61 16.77 7.54
N TYR A 214 5.57 15.99 8.01
CA TYR A 214 6.17 14.86 7.32
C TYR A 214 5.81 13.58 8.03
N MET A 215 5.30 12.59 7.29
CA MET A 215 5.24 11.21 7.75
C MET A 215 6.65 10.65 7.76
N THR A 216 7.12 10.21 8.92
CA THR A 216 8.50 9.74 9.13
C THR A 216 8.59 8.23 9.19
N SER A 217 7.54 7.55 9.66
CA SER A 217 7.45 6.09 9.63
C SER A 217 6.01 5.58 9.47
N VAL A 218 5.91 4.38 8.90
CA VAL A 218 4.69 3.58 8.79
C VAL A 218 5.01 2.24 9.43
N GLN A 219 4.41 1.99 10.59
CA GLN A 219 4.68 0.79 11.39
C GLN A 219 3.41 -0.04 11.51
N PHE A 220 3.54 -1.36 11.60
CA PHE A 220 2.45 -2.24 12.04
C PHE A 220 2.98 -3.29 13.01
N GLY A 221 2.24 -3.52 14.07
CA GLY A 221 2.62 -4.47 15.11
C GLY A 221 1.47 -4.78 16.04
N PHE A 222 1.84 -5.16 17.25
CA PHE A 222 0.89 -5.48 18.31
C PHE A 222 1.27 -4.74 19.58
N GLU A 223 0.30 -4.17 20.29
CA GLU A 223 0.49 -3.72 21.67
C GLU A 223 -0.05 -4.79 22.63
N PRO A 224 0.77 -5.72 23.17
CA PRO A 224 0.30 -6.69 24.16
C PRO A 224 0.28 -6.10 25.57
N TRP A 225 -0.84 -6.26 26.27
CA TRP A 225 -0.94 -6.08 27.72
C TRP A 225 -0.87 -7.42 28.46
N VAL A 226 -1.61 -8.41 27.94
CA VAL A 226 -1.66 -9.76 28.50
C VAL A 226 -1.39 -10.79 27.40
N GLY A 227 -0.47 -11.72 27.63
CA GLY A 227 -0.05 -12.68 26.61
C GLY A 227 0.98 -12.09 25.66
N GLY A 228 0.90 -12.42 24.37
CA GLY A 228 1.84 -11.99 23.34
C GLY A 228 2.31 -13.13 22.42
N PRO A 229 2.83 -14.24 22.96
CA PRO A 229 3.35 -15.33 22.14
C PRO A 229 2.29 -15.93 21.21
N GLY A 230 2.66 -16.08 19.94
CA GLY A 230 1.75 -16.54 18.88
C GLY A 230 1.26 -15.42 17.96
N LEU A 231 1.25 -14.16 18.41
CA LEU A 231 0.99 -13.00 17.55
C LEU A 231 2.05 -12.94 16.44
N ALA A 232 1.62 -12.72 15.20
CA ALA A 232 2.55 -12.67 14.07
C ALA A 232 2.08 -11.70 12.99
N VAL A 233 2.99 -10.89 12.46
CA VAL A 233 2.80 -10.26 11.16
C VAL A 233 3.28 -11.24 10.12
N ASN A 234 2.36 -11.76 9.30
CA ASN A 234 2.68 -12.75 8.27
C ASN A 234 3.22 -12.10 7.01
N SER A 235 2.71 -10.91 6.66
CA SER A 235 3.26 -10.08 5.59
C SER A 235 2.96 -8.61 5.82
N PHE A 236 3.89 -7.74 5.42
CA PHE A 236 3.75 -6.28 5.46
C PHE A 236 4.23 -5.63 4.17
N SER A 237 3.50 -4.63 3.70
CA SER A 237 3.94 -3.81 2.58
C SER A 237 3.61 -2.34 2.78
N TYR A 238 4.48 -1.47 2.25
CA TYR A 238 4.25 -0.03 2.17
C TYR A 238 4.71 0.54 0.83
N THR A 239 3.95 1.51 0.32
CA THR A 239 4.25 2.32 -0.86
C THR A 239 3.94 3.79 -0.59
N SER A 240 4.86 4.70 -0.94
CA SER A 240 4.72 6.14 -0.69
C SER A 240 3.73 6.86 -1.62
N ASN A 241 3.36 6.25 -2.74
CA ASN A 241 2.55 6.89 -3.79
C ASN A 241 1.15 6.31 -3.96
N GLY A 242 0.82 5.20 -3.30
CA GLY A 242 -0.44 4.51 -3.55
C GLY A 242 -0.46 3.74 -4.83
N SER A 243 0.10 2.55 -4.74
CA SER A 243 -0.22 1.44 -5.59
C SER A 243 -0.33 0.21 -4.69
N GLY A 244 -1.51 -0.06 -4.18
CA GLY A 244 -1.88 -1.34 -3.59
C GLY A 244 -2.20 -2.29 -4.75
N GLY A 245 -1.34 -3.21 -5.18
CA GLY A 245 -0.03 -3.59 -4.64
C GLY A 245 0.96 -3.88 -5.78
N GLY A 246 2.24 -3.66 -5.48
CA GLY A 246 3.35 -4.27 -6.22
C GLY A 246 4.49 -3.34 -6.64
N GLY A 247 5.23 -2.78 -5.67
CA GLY A 247 6.68 -2.56 -5.76
C GLY A 247 7.26 -1.49 -6.71
N GLY A 248 8.19 -0.69 -6.16
CA GLY A 248 9.12 0.19 -6.90
C GLY A 248 8.70 1.65 -6.82
N GLY A 249 9.46 2.53 -6.17
CA GLY A 249 10.84 2.83 -6.55
C GLY A 249 10.79 3.74 -7.77
N GLY A 250 11.38 4.94 -7.69
CA GLY A 250 11.53 5.81 -8.84
C GLY A 250 12.15 5.02 -10.00
N GLY A 251 11.29 4.69 -10.96
CA GLY A 251 11.57 3.88 -12.13
C GLY A 251 10.25 3.78 -12.88
N GLY A 252 10.21 4.23 -14.12
CA GLY A 252 9.01 4.10 -14.95
C GLY A 252 8.53 2.65 -14.91
N GLY A 253 7.21 2.44 -14.79
CA GLY A 253 6.63 1.10 -14.74
C GLY A 253 7.24 0.21 -15.83
N THR A 254 7.71 -0.98 -15.44
CA THR A 254 8.28 -1.93 -16.41
C THR A 254 7.28 -2.13 -17.54
N PRO A 255 7.66 -1.89 -18.80
CA PRO A 255 6.72 -2.02 -19.90
C PRO A 255 6.16 -3.45 -19.99
N GLY A 256 4.85 -3.60 -19.79
CA GLY A 256 4.15 -4.87 -19.84
C GLY A 256 3.23 -4.97 -21.05
N THR A 257 2.70 -6.16 -21.31
CA THR A 257 1.58 -6.31 -22.26
C THR A 257 0.25 -6.22 -21.53
N ILE A 258 -0.72 -5.53 -22.11
CA ILE A 258 -2.09 -5.51 -21.59
C ILE A 258 -2.91 -6.49 -22.42
N VAL A 259 -3.35 -7.59 -21.80
CA VAL A 259 -4.04 -8.70 -22.47
C VAL A 259 -5.53 -8.64 -22.16
N GLY A 260 -6.38 -8.61 -23.20
CA GLY A 260 -7.83 -8.71 -23.05
C GLY A 260 -8.24 -10.12 -22.69
N GLN A 261 -8.94 -10.30 -21.57
CA GLN A 261 -9.35 -11.62 -21.07
C GLN A 261 -10.33 -12.33 -22.01
N GLY A 262 -11.21 -11.58 -22.71
CA GLY A 262 -12.15 -12.16 -23.66
C GLY A 262 -11.53 -12.66 -24.97
N SER A 263 -10.35 -12.18 -25.36
CA SER A 263 -9.71 -12.51 -26.64
C SER A 263 -8.37 -13.23 -26.51
N GLY A 264 -7.70 -13.12 -25.35
CA GLY A 264 -6.31 -13.54 -25.17
C GLY A 264 -5.30 -12.69 -25.95
N ARG A 265 -5.75 -11.58 -26.55
CA ARG A 265 -4.96 -10.69 -27.40
C ARG A 265 -4.48 -9.45 -26.68
N CYS A 266 -3.40 -8.87 -27.18
CA CYS A 266 -2.71 -7.74 -26.58
C CYS A 266 -3.18 -6.40 -27.15
N LEU A 267 -3.12 -5.38 -26.30
CA LEU A 267 -3.27 -3.97 -26.65
C LEU A 267 -2.10 -3.54 -27.56
N ASP A 268 -2.39 -3.24 -28.82
CA ASP A 268 -1.42 -3.15 -29.91
C ASP A 268 -1.53 -1.81 -30.65
N LEU A 269 -0.38 -1.18 -30.94
CA LEU A 269 -0.32 -0.05 -31.85
C LEU A 269 -0.41 -0.52 -33.29
N LYS A 270 -1.51 -0.13 -33.96
CA LYS A 270 -1.79 -0.51 -35.34
C LYS A 270 -0.61 -0.19 -36.25
N ASP A 271 -0.24 -1.17 -37.08
CA ASP A 271 0.84 -1.11 -38.07
C ASP A 271 2.20 -0.72 -37.49
N TRP A 272 2.44 -0.95 -36.18
CA TRP A 272 3.67 -0.55 -35.48
C TRP A 272 3.95 0.96 -35.53
N SER A 273 2.91 1.78 -35.73
CA SER A 273 3.09 3.22 -35.92
C SER A 273 3.17 3.98 -34.60
N ALA A 274 4.21 4.83 -34.45
CA ALA A 274 4.38 5.74 -33.31
C ALA A 274 3.80 7.15 -33.55
N THR A 275 3.04 7.37 -34.63
CA THR A 275 2.45 8.68 -34.96
C THR A 275 1.28 9.04 -34.05
N ASP A 276 1.05 10.34 -33.84
CA ASP A 276 -0.16 10.78 -33.13
C ASP A 276 -1.40 10.39 -33.92
N GLY A 277 -2.41 9.89 -33.22
CA GLY A 277 -3.64 9.39 -33.81
C GLY A 277 -3.59 7.93 -34.24
N THR A 278 -2.45 7.22 -34.12
CA THR A 278 -2.39 5.77 -34.37
C THR A 278 -3.47 5.07 -33.55
N ALA A 279 -4.28 4.23 -34.21
CA ALA A 279 -5.30 3.47 -33.52
C ALA A 279 -4.68 2.38 -32.65
N VAL A 280 -5.27 2.17 -31.48
CA VAL A 280 -4.97 1.01 -30.66
C VAL A 280 -5.95 -0.09 -31.04
N GLN A 281 -5.44 -1.29 -31.25
CA GLN A 281 -6.19 -2.47 -31.66
C GLN A 281 -5.86 -3.68 -30.78
N LEU A 282 -6.63 -4.75 -30.92
CA LEU A 282 -6.23 -6.07 -30.46
C LEU A 282 -5.36 -6.74 -31.51
N TRP A 283 -4.28 -7.37 -31.07
CA TRP A 283 -3.47 -8.25 -31.89
C TRP A 283 -2.93 -9.43 -31.08
N ASP A 284 -2.63 -10.55 -31.74
CA ASP A 284 -1.99 -11.68 -31.08
C ASP A 284 -0.72 -11.22 -30.36
N CYS A 285 -0.56 -11.70 -29.12
CA CYS A 285 0.52 -11.24 -28.25
C CYS A 285 1.89 -11.68 -28.77
N GLY A 286 2.79 -10.73 -28.91
CA GLY A 286 4.20 -10.92 -29.24
C GLY A 286 5.12 -10.18 -28.27
N THR A 287 6.39 -10.06 -28.65
CA THR A 287 7.43 -9.37 -27.86
C THR A 287 7.69 -7.94 -28.34
N GLY A 288 6.98 -7.48 -29.37
CA GLY A 288 7.15 -6.17 -29.99
C GLY A 288 6.89 -5.00 -29.05
N TRP A 289 7.67 -3.92 -29.21
CA TRP A 289 7.51 -2.68 -28.45
C TRP A 289 6.14 -2.03 -28.64
N ASN A 290 5.49 -2.28 -29.78
CA ASN A 290 4.18 -1.76 -30.16
C ASN A 290 3.04 -2.34 -29.31
N GLN A 291 3.30 -3.38 -28.52
CA GLN A 291 2.37 -4.00 -27.57
C GLN A 291 2.75 -3.76 -26.10
N LYS A 292 3.79 -2.95 -25.86
CA LYS A 292 4.26 -2.63 -24.52
C LYS A 292 3.66 -1.33 -24.03
N TRP A 293 3.24 -1.33 -22.78
CA TRP A 293 2.64 -0.21 -22.10
C TRP A 293 3.24 -0.11 -20.71
N THR A 294 3.76 1.07 -20.39
CA THR A 294 4.28 1.47 -19.09
C THR A 294 3.17 2.20 -18.35
N PRO A 295 2.54 1.57 -17.35
CA PRO A 295 1.68 2.28 -16.43
C PRO A 295 2.52 3.21 -15.54
N ALA A 296 2.21 4.50 -15.56
CA ALA A 296 2.84 5.48 -14.69
C ALA A 296 1.92 6.70 -14.50
N ASN A 297 1.73 7.15 -13.25
CA ASN A 297 1.00 8.39 -12.94
C ASN A 297 -0.41 8.50 -13.55
N GLY A 298 -1.12 7.35 -13.56
CA GLY A 298 -2.43 7.21 -14.18
C GLY A 298 -2.42 7.31 -15.71
N ALA A 299 -1.26 7.25 -16.37
CA ALA A 299 -1.16 7.13 -17.82
C ALA A 299 -0.67 5.72 -18.20
N LEU A 300 -1.01 5.30 -19.41
CA LEU A 300 -0.44 4.12 -20.05
C LEU A 300 0.42 4.61 -21.20
N THR A 301 1.74 4.59 -21.03
CA THR A 301 2.69 5.15 -22.01
C THR A 301 3.34 4.03 -22.80
N ASN A 302 3.36 4.12 -24.12
CA ASN A 302 4.16 3.20 -24.93
C ASN A 302 5.66 3.58 -24.78
N PRO A 303 6.53 2.67 -24.32
CA PRO A 303 7.89 3.01 -23.90
C PRO A 303 8.81 3.45 -25.05
N GLN A 304 8.58 2.95 -26.26
CA GLN A 304 9.40 3.28 -27.43
C GLN A 304 9.02 4.64 -28.01
N SER A 305 7.71 4.94 -28.10
CA SER A 305 7.24 6.22 -28.64
C SER A 305 7.25 7.36 -27.61
N GLY A 306 7.21 7.03 -26.30
CA GLY A 306 7.05 8.01 -25.22
C GLY A 306 5.65 8.63 -25.16
N LYS A 307 4.68 8.06 -25.87
CA LYS A 307 3.32 8.61 -26.05
C LYS A 307 2.28 7.84 -25.25
N CYS A 308 1.18 8.51 -24.95
CA CYS A 308 0.15 8.05 -24.03
C CYS A 308 -1.02 7.38 -24.76
N LEU A 309 -1.63 6.38 -24.12
CA LEU A 309 -2.95 5.87 -24.44
C LEU A 309 -3.97 6.98 -24.20
N ASP A 310 -4.75 7.31 -25.21
CA ASP A 310 -5.54 8.54 -25.26
C ASP A 310 -6.94 8.26 -25.81
N VAL A 311 -7.95 8.85 -25.19
CA VAL A 311 -9.31 8.87 -25.76
C VAL A 311 -9.38 9.99 -26.80
N SER A 312 -9.65 9.63 -28.07
CA SER A 312 -9.58 10.56 -29.18
C SER A 312 -10.48 11.79 -28.97
N GLY A 313 -9.86 12.97 -29.04
CA GLY A 313 -10.53 14.27 -28.83
C GLY A 313 -11.03 14.51 -27.40
N GLY A 314 -10.63 13.69 -26.42
CA GLY A 314 -11.14 13.75 -25.05
C GLY A 314 -12.64 13.46 -24.94
N SER A 315 -13.20 12.76 -25.93
CA SER A 315 -14.62 12.42 -25.97
C SER A 315 -15.03 11.58 -24.76
N THR A 316 -16.26 11.79 -24.30
CA THR A 316 -16.88 11.00 -23.23
C THR A 316 -18.01 10.10 -23.74
N ALA A 317 -18.17 9.96 -25.06
CA ALA A 317 -19.21 9.13 -25.67
C ALA A 317 -18.79 7.64 -25.77
N ASN A 318 -19.77 6.73 -25.71
CA ASN A 318 -19.53 5.31 -26.03
C ASN A 318 -19.03 5.17 -27.48
N GLY A 319 -18.09 4.27 -27.68
CA GLY A 319 -17.47 4.03 -28.98
C GLY A 319 -16.40 5.06 -29.37
N ALA A 320 -16.08 6.02 -28.48
CA ALA A 320 -14.96 6.91 -28.73
C ALA A 320 -13.65 6.09 -28.80
N ARG A 321 -12.94 6.23 -29.92
CA ARG A 321 -11.75 5.46 -30.24
C ARG A 321 -10.61 5.77 -29.27
N VAL A 322 -9.88 4.74 -28.88
CA VAL A 322 -8.61 4.86 -28.16
C VAL A 322 -7.45 4.91 -29.16
N GLN A 323 -6.54 5.84 -28.94
CA GLN A 323 -5.43 6.15 -29.84
C GLN A 323 -4.12 6.34 -29.06
N LEU A 324 -3.00 6.38 -29.79
CA LEU A 324 -1.74 6.89 -29.29
C LEU A 324 -1.69 8.41 -29.50
N TRP A 325 -1.29 9.17 -28.49
CA TRP A 325 -1.16 10.62 -28.60
C TRP A 325 0.00 11.14 -27.75
N SER A 326 0.62 12.24 -28.19
CA SER A 326 1.59 12.98 -27.40
C SER A 326 1.06 13.26 -25.99
N CYS A 327 1.83 12.87 -24.97
CA CYS A 327 1.40 13.03 -23.58
C CYS A 327 1.21 14.53 -23.27
N ASN A 328 -0.01 14.92 -22.91
CA ASN A 328 -0.43 16.30 -22.67
C ASN A 328 -1.06 16.50 -21.28
N GLY A 329 -1.14 15.43 -20.48
CA GLY A 329 -1.59 15.48 -19.08
C GLY A 329 -3.10 15.65 -18.90
N THR A 330 -3.87 15.71 -19.98
CA THR A 330 -5.35 15.84 -19.92
C THR A 330 -6.00 14.56 -19.38
N GLY A 331 -7.26 14.67 -18.95
CA GLY A 331 -8.04 13.54 -18.47
C GLY A 331 -8.27 12.45 -19.53
N ALA A 332 -8.16 12.78 -20.82
CA ALA A 332 -8.23 11.82 -21.94
C ALA A 332 -7.12 10.76 -21.89
N GLN A 333 -6.02 11.06 -21.19
CA GLN A 333 -4.85 10.20 -21.04
C GLN A 333 -4.76 9.58 -19.65
N LYS A 334 -5.80 9.77 -18.82
CA LYS A 334 -5.89 9.19 -17.50
C LYS A 334 -6.62 7.86 -17.54
N TRP A 335 -6.02 6.84 -16.93
CA TRP A 335 -6.48 5.48 -16.88
C TRP A 335 -6.25 4.93 -15.47
N GLN A 336 -7.29 4.30 -14.94
CA GLN A 336 -7.31 3.69 -13.62
C GLN A 336 -7.55 2.21 -13.79
N THR A 337 -6.57 1.40 -13.41
CA THR A 337 -6.70 -0.06 -13.36
C THR A 337 -7.43 -0.45 -12.08
N ASN A 338 -8.51 -1.22 -12.19
CA ASN A 338 -9.35 -1.59 -11.06
C ASN A 338 -9.13 -3.06 -10.66
N GLY A 339 -9.38 -3.40 -9.39
CA GLY A 339 -9.18 -4.77 -8.86
C GLY A 339 -10.06 -5.84 -9.52
N ASN A 340 -11.11 -5.45 -10.24
CA ASN A 340 -11.97 -6.33 -11.04
C ASN A 340 -11.45 -6.55 -12.48
N GLY A 341 -10.24 -6.09 -12.80
CA GLY A 341 -9.61 -6.22 -14.12
C GLY A 341 -10.09 -5.20 -15.16
N THR A 342 -11.02 -4.30 -14.84
CA THR A 342 -11.37 -3.19 -15.75
C THR A 342 -10.29 -2.11 -15.73
N ILE A 343 -10.15 -1.37 -16.84
CA ILE A 343 -9.34 -0.15 -16.90
C ILE A 343 -10.28 1.00 -17.24
N THR A 344 -10.46 1.97 -16.35
CA THR A 344 -11.40 3.08 -16.50
C THR A 344 -10.70 4.37 -16.86
N ASN A 345 -11.29 5.18 -17.74
CA ASN A 345 -10.90 6.56 -17.94
C ASN A 345 -11.70 7.47 -16.99
N PRO A 346 -11.08 8.10 -15.97
CA PRO A 346 -11.82 8.84 -14.96
C PRO A 346 -12.57 10.07 -15.48
N GLN A 347 -12.09 10.71 -16.56
CA GLN A 347 -12.77 11.87 -17.17
C GLN A 347 -14.12 11.48 -17.76
N SER A 348 -14.19 10.34 -18.44
CA SER A 348 -15.43 9.86 -19.07
C SER A 348 -16.28 8.98 -18.16
N GLY A 349 -15.69 8.39 -17.11
CA GLY A 349 -16.33 7.37 -16.27
C GLY A 349 -16.52 6.02 -16.98
N LYS A 350 -15.85 5.81 -18.12
CA LYS A 350 -16.04 4.65 -19.02
C LYS A 350 -14.84 3.72 -18.99
N CYS A 351 -15.07 2.47 -19.39
CA CYS A 351 -14.09 1.40 -19.41
C CYS A 351 -13.39 1.32 -20.77
N LEU A 352 -12.10 0.97 -20.78
CA LEU A 352 -11.39 0.49 -21.95
C LEU A 352 -12.06 -0.80 -22.44
N ASP A 353 -12.49 -0.78 -23.69
CA ASP A 353 -13.37 -1.76 -24.29
C ASP A 353 -12.80 -2.19 -25.65
N ALA A 354 -12.79 -3.50 -25.91
CA ALA A 354 -12.53 -4.02 -27.24
C ALA A 354 -13.84 -4.09 -28.04
N GLY A 355 -13.89 -3.39 -29.18
CA GLY A 355 -15.04 -3.38 -30.09
C GLY A 355 -15.23 -4.69 -30.88
N GLY A 356 -14.39 -5.69 -30.64
CA GLY A 356 -14.43 -7.04 -31.23
C GLY A 356 -13.34 -7.92 -30.61
N SER A 357 -13.28 -9.21 -30.99
CA SER A 357 -12.33 -10.18 -30.39
C SER A 357 -11.20 -10.63 -31.34
N ALA A 358 -11.28 -10.30 -32.63
CA ALA A 358 -10.31 -10.70 -33.64
C ALA A 358 -9.10 -9.73 -33.71
N ASN A 359 -8.02 -10.17 -34.36
CA ASN A 359 -6.92 -9.28 -34.74
C ASN A 359 -7.44 -8.09 -35.56
N GLY A 360 -7.00 -6.88 -35.22
CA GLY A 360 -7.44 -5.64 -35.84
C GLY A 360 -8.70 -5.03 -35.24
N ALA A 361 -9.35 -5.68 -34.26
CA ALA A 361 -10.46 -5.07 -33.54
C ALA A 361 -9.98 -3.82 -32.79
N LEU A 362 -10.63 -2.68 -33.03
CA LEU A 362 -10.24 -1.42 -32.41
C LEU A 362 -10.63 -1.35 -30.94
N LEU A 363 -9.82 -0.63 -30.18
CA LEU A 363 -10.14 -0.25 -28.82
C LEU A 363 -10.94 1.05 -28.80
N GLN A 364 -11.86 1.09 -27.85
CA GLN A 364 -12.76 2.21 -27.61
C GLN A 364 -12.98 2.37 -26.11
N ILE A 365 -13.70 3.42 -25.72
CA ILE A 365 -14.33 3.49 -24.40
C ILE A 365 -15.82 3.16 -24.49
N TRP A 366 -16.33 2.46 -23.49
CA TRP A 366 -17.75 2.13 -23.37
C TRP A 366 -18.18 2.17 -21.90
N ASP A 367 -19.48 2.29 -21.65
CA ASP A 367 -20.01 2.12 -20.30
C ASP A 367 -19.47 0.84 -19.66
N CYS A 368 -19.05 0.97 -18.40
CA CYS A 368 -18.54 -0.14 -17.63
C CYS A 368 -19.68 -1.09 -17.29
N ASN A 369 -19.76 -2.19 -18.03
CA ASN A 369 -20.84 -3.15 -17.89
C ASN A 369 -20.44 -4.27 -16.93
N GLY A 370 -21.37 -4.67 -16.07
CA GLY A 370 -21.24 -5.87 -15.24
C GLY A 370 -20.11 -5.85 -14.20
N SER A 371 -19.60 -4.67 -13.80
CA SER A 371 -18.59 -4.53 -12.74
C SER A 371 -17.35 -5.43 -12.91
N GLY A 372 -16.93 -5.72 -14.16
CA GLY A 372 -15.79 -6.60 -14.45
C GLY A 372 -16.12 -8.03 -14.89
N THR A 373 -17.39 -8.35 -15.19
CA THR A 373 -17.77 -9.67 -15.74
C THR A 373 -17.85 -9.70 -17.27
N GLN A 374 -17.79 -8.55 -17.94
CA GLN A 374 -17.86 -8.46 -19.40
C GLN A 374 -16.45 -8.62 -20.01
N ALA A 375 -16.17 -9.79 -20.58
CA ALA A 375 -14.80 -10.21 -20.92
C ALA A 375 -14.04 -9.30 -21.90
N ASN A 376 -14.74 -8.51 -22.74
CA ASN A 376 -14.12 -7.52 -23.64
C ASN A 376 -13.74 -6.19 -22.96
N GLN A 377 -14.02 -6.04 -21.66
CA GLN A 377 -13.63 -4.91 -20.81
C GLN A 377 -12.70 -5.32 -19.65
N VAL A 378 -12.29 -6.58 -19.61
CA VAL A 378 -11.41 -7.13 -18.56
C VAL A 378 -10.03 -7.36 -19.14
N TRP A 379 -9.03 -6.86 -18.43
CA TRP A 379 -7.64 -6.76 -18.87
C TRP A 379 -6.71 -7.33 -17.81
N THR A 380 -5.59 -7.89 -18.27
CA THR A 380 -4.50 -8.32 -17.40
C THR A 380 -3.19 -7.74 -17.91
N LEU A 381 -2.50 -7.02 -17.03
CA LEU A 381 -1.14 -6.57 -17.28
C LEU A 381 -0.18 -7.74 -17.03
N LYS A 382 0.69 -8.04 -18.00
CA LYS A 382 1.68 -9.12 -17.96
C LYS A 382 3.09 -8.64 -18.20
#